data_AF-A0A1C4DPU3-F1
#
_entry.id   AF-A0A1C4DPU3-F1
#
_cell.length_a   1.000
_cell.length_b   1.000
_cell.length_c   1.000
_cell.angle_alpha   90.00
_cell.angle_beta   90.00
_cell.angle_gamma   90.00
#
_symmetry.space_group_name_H-M   'P 1'
#
loop_
_entity.id
_entity.type
_entity.pdbx_description
1 polymer ?
#
loop_
_entity_poly.entity_id
_entity_poly.type
_entity_poly.pdbx_seq_one_letter_code
_entity_poly.pdbx_strand_id
1 'polypeptide(L)'
;MVIPSGSTSTSLNSLIRQGKWGDDDGDGQGANGVTASGDIWVVIYNKDGRTVSRGETLSKCRAPYKVTLVSTGGYLQTQYGVPNRTSFSGATVDYYIKPDSSGSCYFASSARPGLSYGTGSSAGPANIWDPNKGFLTQSTDSSSYDRNFPTTGADGLHFDLEMPAGVDGSRFTWSPVTRDGITATVNWESNLARTRVTLHGPRSNRAQMRSGNPSPLDVPSLPQRFELVGRDSRGNEVRYGFVLKQWFVNRG
;
A
#
# COMPACT_ATOMS: atom_id res chain seq x y z
N MET A 1 7.77 -9.75 -25.69
CA MET A 1 8.24 -9.28 -24.37
C MET A 1 9.48 -10.09 -24.00
N VAL A 2 10.59 -9.45 -23.60
CA VAL A 2 11.88 -10.13 -23.36
C VAL A 2 11.83 -10.98 -22.09
N ILE A 3 11.33 -10.44 -20.98
CA ILE A 3 11.13 -11.20 -19.74
C ILE A 3 9.71 -11.78 -19.77
N PRO A 4 9.52 -13.11 -19.64
CA PRO A 4 8.19 -13.75 -19.66
C PRO A 4 7.22 -13.17 -18.63
N SER A 5 5.91 -13.25 -18.89
CA SER A 5 4.91 -12.81 -17.92
C SER A 5 5.01 -13.63 -16.64
N GLY A 6 4.93 -12.99 -15.47
CA GLY A 6 5.08 -13.65 -14.17
C GLY A 6 6.52 -13.87 -13.70
N SER A 7 7.52 -13.73 -14.56
CA SER A 7 8.95 -13.87 -14.20
C SER A 7 9.64 -12.52 -14.01
N THR A 8 10.67 -12.44 -13.18
CA THR A 8 11.52 -11.25 -13.03
C THR A 8 12.86 -11.37 -13.77
N SER A 9 13.18 -12.54 -14.31
CA SER A 9 14.41 -12.78 -15.05
C SER A 9 14.22 -13.75 -16.21
N THR A 10 15.19 -13.76 -17.13
CA THR A 10 15.37 -14.78 -18.16
C THR A 10 16.85 -14.83 -18.54
N SER A 11 17.32 -16.00 -18.96
CA SER A 11 18.64 -16.11 -19.57
C SER A 11 18.61 -15.64 -21.02
N LEU A 12 19.72 -15.11 -21.50
CA LEU A 12 19.90 -14.77 -22.91
C LEU A 12 19.82 -16.01 -23.79
N ASN A 13 20.30 -17.16 -23.32
CA ASN A 13 20.16 -18.43 -24.04
C ASN A 13 18.70 -18.83 -24.27
N SER A 14 17.81 -18.54 -23.31
CA SER A 14 16.37 -18.76 -23.47
C SER A 14 15.81 -17.90 -24.62
N LEU A 15 16.29 -16.67 -24.79
CA LEU A 15 15.88 -15.80 -25.90
C LEU A 15 16.37 -16.35 -27.25
N ILE A 16 17.60 -16.90 -27.30
CA ILE A 16 18.11 -17.58 -28.49
C ILE A 16 17.21 -18.76 -28.88
N ARG A 17 16.85 -19.61 -27.91
CA ARG A 17 15.94 -20.74 -28.13
C ARG A 17 14.52 -20.33 -28.56
N GLN A 18 14.11 -19.10 -28.26
CA GLN A 18 12.84 -18.50 -28.70
C GLN A 18 12.93 -17.82 -30.07
N GLY A 19 14.07 -17.90 -30.77
CA GLY A 19 14.27 -17.26 -32.06
C GLY A 19 14.35 -15.73 -31.98
N LYS A 20 14.77 -15.17 -30.83
CA LYS A 20 15.00 -13.72 -30.65
C LYS A 20 16.43 -13.32 -31.01
N TRP A 21 16.86 -13.74 -32.20
CA TRP A 21 18.18 -13.45 -32.77
C TRP A 21 18.08 -13.45 -34.30
N GLY A 22 19.11 -12.92 -34.95
CA GLY A 22 19.27 -12.92 -36.40
C GLY A 22 20.70 -13.33 -36.75
N ASP A 23 20.84 -13.92 -37.92
CA ASP A 23 22.09 -14.44 -38.47
C ASP A 23 22.03 -14.27 -39.99
N ASP A 24 22.93 -13.41 -40.49
CA ASP A 24 22.93 -12.96 -41.87
C ASP A 24 23.71 -13.90 -42.80
N ASP A 25 24.71 -14.63 -42.30
CA ASP A 25 25.56 -15.53 -43.08
C ASP A 25 25.23 -17.02 -42.89
N GLY A 26 24.36 -17.34 -41.93
CA GLY A 26 23.74 -18.65 -41.77
C GLY A 26 24.56 -19.65 -40.94
N ASP A 27 25.63 -19.21 -40.29
CA ASP A 27 26.54 -20.06 -39.53
C ASP A 27 26.00 -20.49 -38.14
N GLY A 28 24.90 -19.86 -37.72
CA GLY A 28 24.14 -20.16 -36.52
C GLY A 28 22.94 -21.08 -36.75
N GLN A 29 22.64 -21.44 -38.00
CA GLN A 29 21.48 -22.28 -38.33
C GLN A 29 21.66 -23.73 -37.87
N GLY A 30 20.59 -24.32 -37.32
CA GLY A 30 20.56 -25.71 -36.86
C GLY A 30 20.39 -25.89 -35.35
N ALA A 31 20.23 -27.14 -34.90
CA ALA A 31 20.04 -27.44 -33.49
C ALA A 31 21.31 -27.11 -32.68
N ASN A 32 21.21 -26.13 -31.77
CA ASN A 32 22.34 -25.58 -31.00
C ASN A 32 23.41 -24.87 -31.86
N GLY A 33 23.05 -24.36 -33.04
CA GLY A 33 23.96 -23.59 -33.89
C GLY A 33 24.39 -22.25 -33.27
N VAL A 34 23.56 -21.69 -32.38
CA VAL A 34 23.88 -20.50 -31.56
C VAL A 34 23.62 -20.76 -30.09
N THR A 35 24.51 -20.24 -29.24
CA THR A 35 24.36 -20.18 -27.79
C THR A 35 24.68 -18.80 -27.26
N ALA A 36 24.03 -18.40 -26.17
CA ALA A 36 24.32 -17.17 -25.46
C ALA A 36 24.55 -17.43 -23.98
N SER A 37 25.43 -16.64 -23.36
CA SER A 37 25.57 -16.60 -21.90
C SER A 37 25.05 -15.29 -21.34
N GLY A 38 24.62 -15.33 -20.08
CA GLY A 38 24.19 -14.15 -19.34
C GLY A 38 22.68 -14.10 -19.14
N ASP A 39 22.26 -13.17 -18.31
CA ASP A 39 20.91 -13.05 -17.81
C ASP A 39 20.44 -11.60 -17.85
N ILE A 40 19.13 -11.45 -18.06
CA ILE A 40 18.43 -10.19 -17.94
C ILE A 40 17.42 -10.32 -16.80
N TRP A 41 17.38 -9.35 -15.90
CA TRP A 41 16.33 -9.26 -14.89
C TRP A 41 15.82 -7.85 -14.69
N VAL A 42 14.65 -7.76 -14.07
CA VAL A 42 13.99 -6.53 -13.70
C VAL A 42 13.67 -6.55 -12.21
N VAL A 43 13.95 -5.44 -11.54
CA VAL A 43 13.48 -5.18 -10.18
C VAL A 43 12.66 -3.91 -10.19
N ILE A 44 11.51 -3.92 -9.53
CA ILE A 44 10.63 -2.77 -9.42
C ILE A 44 10.58 -2.36 -7.96
N TYR A 45 10.82 -1.10 -7.67
CA TYR A 45 10.68 -0.50 -6.35
C TYR A 45 9.57 0.54 -6.36
N ASN A 46 8.83 0.67 -5.26
CA ASN A 46 7.96 1.82 -5.04
C ASN A 46 8.76 3.03 -4.50
N LYS A 47 8.09 4.16 -4.28
CA LYS A 47 8.71 5.39 -3.73
C LYS A 47 9.41 5.20 -2.38
N ASP A 48 9.00 4.17 -1.63
CA ASP A 48 9.52 3.85 -0.30
C ASP A 48 10.65 2.80 -0.35
N GLY A 49 11.12 2.44 -1.55
CA GLY A 49 12.22 1.49 -1.76
C GLY A 49 11.84 0.01 -1.57
N ARG A 50 10.55 -0.32 -1.48
CA ARG A 50 10.07 -1.71 -1.36
C ARG A 50 9.90 -2.35 -2.72
N THR A 51 10.33 -3.60 -2.86
CA THR A 51 10.15 -4.37 -4.08
C THR A 51 8.67 -4.62 -4.37
N VAL A 52 8.29 -4.46 -5.64
CA VAL A 52 6.93 -4.59 -6.16
C VAL A 52 6.92 -5.71 -7.18
N SER A 53 5.88 -6.55 -7.13
CA SER A 53 5.75 -7.65 -8.09
C SER A 53 5.31 -7.13 -9.45
N ARG A 54 5.80 -7.73 -10.55
CA ARG A 54 5.44 -7.29 -11.93
C ARG A 54 3.93 -7.38 -12.25
N GLY A 55 3.18 -8.21 -11.53
CA GLY A 55 1.72 -8.35 -11.67
C GLY A 55 0.90 -7.55 -10.66
N GLU A 56 1.55 -6.77 -9.79
CA GLU A 56 0.87 -5.99 -8.76
C GLU A 56 0.15 -4.77 -9.37
N THR A 57 -1.08 -4.51 -8.93
CA THR A 57 -1.80 -3.30 -9.33
C THR A 57 -1.09 -2.08 -8.76
N LEU A 58 -0.60 -1.20 -9.64
CA LEU A 58 0.10 0.00 -9.21
C LEU A 58 -0.86 0.98 -8.51
N SER A 59 -0.44 1.45 -7.34
CA SER A 59 -1.12 2.51 -6.59
C SER A 59 -0.46 3.87 -6.81
N LYS A 60 -1.27 4.91 -7.01
CA LYS A 60 -0.80 6.30 -7.05
C LYS A 60 -0.10 6.74 -5.77
N CYS A 61 -0.49 6.18 -4.62
CA CYS A 61 0.08 6.52 -3.31
C CYS A 61 1.48 5.95 -3.07
N ARG A 62 1.89 4.99 -3.89
CA ARG A 62 3.21 4.33 -3.84
C ARG A 62 4.11 4.76 -5.00
N ALA A 63 3.62 5.66 -5.86
CA ALA A 63 4.36 6.23 -6.98
C ALA A 63 5.30 7.38 -6.52
N PRO A 64 6.37 7.69 -7.28
CA PRO A 64 6.82 7.01 -8.49
C PRO A 64 7.40 5.63 -8.18
N TYR A 65 7.30 4.73 -9.15
CA TYR A 65 7.96 3.43 -9.14
C TYR A 65 9.25 3.51 -9.93
N LYS A 66 10.30 2.89 -9.41
CA LYS A 66 11.60 2.76 -10.07
C LYS A 66 11.74 1.35 -10.63
N VAL A 67 11.87 1.22 -11.94
CA VAL A 67 12.11 -0.05 -12.64
C VAL A 67 13.58 -0.10 -13.04
N THR A 68 14.34 -1.00 -12.42
CA THR A 68 15.74 -1.23 -12.74
C THR A 68 15.84 -2.47 -13.62
N LEU A 69 16.26 -2.28 -14.86
CA LEU A 69 16.59 -3.35 -15.81
C LEU A 69 18.09 -3.58 -15.80
N VAL A 70 18.49 -4.84 -15.61
CA VAL A 70 19.89 -5.24 -15.55
C VAL A 70 20.13 -6.36 -16.55
N SER A 71 21.20 -6.23 -17.32
CA SER A 71 21.77 -7.31 -18.13
C SER A 71 23.18 -7.58 -17.64
N THR A 72 23.52 -8.85 -17.46
CA THR A 72 24.93 -9.22 -17.26
C THR A 72 25.71 -9.06 -18.55
N GLY A 73 27.03 -9.01 -18.43
CA GLY A 73 27.90 -9.32 -19.57
C GLY A 73 27.77 -10.79 -19.96
N GLY A 74 28.33 -11.13 -21.11
CA GLY A 74 28.27 -12.49 -21.62
C GLY A 74 28.93 -12.61 -22.98
N TYR A 75 28.57 -13.68 -23.68
CA TYR A 75 29.00 -13.93 -25.04
C TYR A 75 27.88 -14.51 -25.89
N LEU A 76 27.99 -14.29 -27.20
CA LEU A 76 27.32 -15.05 -28.24
C LEU A 76 28.36 -15.99 -28.86
N GLN A 77 27.96 -17.22 -29.09
CA GLN A 77 28.83 -18.23 -29.71
C GLN A 77 28.04 -19.06 -30.72
N THR A 78 28.61 -19.15 -31.91
CA THR A 78 28.15 -19.99 -33.01
C THR A 78 29.00 -21.26 -33.09
N GLN A 79 28.50 -22.29 -33.76
CA GLN A 79 29.27 -23.50 -34.03
C GLN A 79 30.35 -23.27 -35.11
N TYR A 80 30.00 -22.48 -36.12
CA TYR A 80 30.84 -22.09 -37.24
C TYR A 80 30.98 -20.56 -37.27
N GLY A 81 31.94 -20.01 -38.02
CA GLY A 81 32.20 -18.57 -38.06
C GLY A 81 33.59 -18.19 -37.57
N VAL A 82 34.13 -17.07 -38.08
CA VAL A 82 35.45 -16.55 -37.68
C VAL A 82 35.36 -15.04 -37.45
N PRO A 83 35.43 -14.57 -36.19
CA PRO A 83 35.45 -15.35 -34.95
C PRO A 83 34.09 -16.00 -34.64
N ASN A 84 34.08 -17.21 -34.09
CA ASN A 84 32.84 -17.91 -33.67
C ASN A 84 32.30 -17.46 -32.30
N ARG A 85 32.93 -16.47 -31.66
CA ARG A 85 32.55 -15.98 -30.34
C ARG A 85 32.82 -14.50 -30.19
N THR A 86 31.80 -13.79 -29.74
CA THR A 86 31.87 -12.35 -29.44
C THR A 86 31.35 -12.10 -28.03
N SER A 87 32.06 -11.27 -27.27
CA SER A 87 31.68 -10.92 -25.89
C SER A 87 31.06 -9.52 -25.81
N PHE A 88 30.18 -9.31 -24.84
CA PHE A 88 29.56 -8.02 -24.56
C PHE A 88 29.56 -7.75 -23.04
N SER A 89 29.53 -6.47 -22.69
CA SER A 89 29.44 -6.01 -21.30
C SER A 89 27.99 -5.98 -20.81
N GLY A 90 27.83 -6.02 -19.49
CA GLY A 90 26.54 -5.80 -18.85
C GLY A 90 26.17 -4.32 -18.80
N ALA A 91 24.89 -4.05 -18.57
CA ALA A 91 24.37 -2.70 -18.42
C ALA A 91 23.24 -2.67 -17.39
N THR A 92 23.05 -1.51 -16.77
CA THR A 92 21.92 -1.22 -15.87
C THR A 92 21.27 0.08 -16.29
N VAL A 93 19.95 0.10 -16.35
CA VAL A 93 19.16 1.29 -16.65
C VAL A 93 17.96 1.39 -15.72
N ASP A 94 17.64 2.61 -15.32
CA ASP A 94 16.52 2.93 -14.47
C ASP A 94 15.43 3.68 -15.25
N TYR A 95 14.19 3.22 -15.12
CA TYR A 95 12.99 3.89 -15.60
C TYR A 95 12.11 4.28 -14.42
N TYR A 96 11.37 5.38 -14.56
CA TYR A 96 10.42 5.83 -13.55
C TYR A 96 9.00 5.79 -14.11
N ILE A 97 8.11 5.09 -13.41
CA ILE A 97 6.70 4.95 -13.77
C ILE A 97 5.86 5.64 -12.71
N LYS A 98 4.99 6.55 -13.15
CA LYS A 98 3.92 7.11 -12.32
C LYS A 98 2.60 6.71 -12.98
N PRO A 99 1.74 5.93 -12.31
CA PRO A 99 0.41 5.61 -12.85
C PRO A 99 -0.31 6.91 -13.19
N ASP A 100 -0.83 7.00 -14.40
CA ASP A 100 -1.54 8.19 -14.86
C ASP A 100 -2.88 8.24 -14.15
N SER A 101 -2.90 8.98 -13.05
CA SER A 101 -4.11 9.24 -12.30
C SER A 101 -4.11 10.72 -11.97
N SER A 102 -5.11 11.42 -12.45
CA SER A 102 -5.47 12.73 -11.94
C SER A 102 -5.43 12.73 -10.40
N GLY A 103 -4.80 13.77 -9.84
CA GLY A 103 -4.75 14.02 -8.42
C GLY A 103 -3.60 13.35 -7.64
N SER A 104 -3.32 13.96 -6.48
CA SER A 104 -2.32 13.56 -5.51
C SER A 104 -2.88 12.56 -4.51
N CYS A 105 -2.00 11.78 -3.87
CA CYS A 105 -2.38 10.96 -2.72
C CYS A 105 -1.78 11.52 -1.44
N TYR A 106 -2.63 11.67 -0.43
CA TYR A 106 -2.32 12.19 0.89
C TYR A 106 -2.62 11.13 1.95
N PHE A 107 -2.01 11.31 3.12
CA PHE A 107 -2.34 10.54 4.31
C PHE A 107 -2.72 11.51 5.43
N ALA A 108 -3.74 11.17 6.21
CA ALA A 108 -4.05 11.95 7.41
C ALA A 108 -2.83 11.95 8.32
N SER A 109 -2.49 13.12 8.85
CA SER A 109 -1.26 13.35 9.62
C SER A 109 -1.37 12.81 11.04
N SER A 110 -2.58 12.81 11.60
CA SER A 110 -2.88 12.30 12.93
C SER A 110 -4.36 11.96 13.07
N ALA A 111 -4.67 11.16 14.08
CA ALA A 111 -6.02 10.88 14.53
C ALA A 111 -6.22 11.46 15.92
N ARG A 112 -7.23 12.32 16.03
CA ARG A 112 -7.51 13.15 17.19
C ARG A 112 -8.73 12.63 17.95
N PRO A 113 -8.54 11.92 19.07
CA PRO A 113 -9.62 11.72 20.04
C PRO A 113 -9.87 13.01 20.84
N GLY A 114 -10.75 12.93 21.85
CA GLY A 114 -10.88 14.00 22.84
C GLY A 114 -9.54 14.32 23.52
N LEU A 115 -9.16 15.60 23.58
CA LEU A 115 -7.84 16.04 24.06
C LEU A 115 -7.80 16.41 25.55
N SER A 116 -8.90 16.28 26.29
CA SER A 116 -9.03 16.81 27.65
C SER A 116 -7.95 16.35 28.64
N TYR A 117 -7.36 15.17 28.41
CA TYR A 117 -6.26 14.60 29.22
C TYR A 117 -4.98 14.40 28.40
N GLY A 118 -4.82 15.16 27.32
CA GLY A 118 -3.74 15.03 26.35
C GLY A 118 -2.51 15.90 26.59
N THR A 119 -2.42 16.57 27.74
CA THR A 119 -1.40 17.59 28.04
C THR A 119 -0.68 17.30 29.36
N GLY A 120 0.43 18.00 29.62
CA GLY A 120 1.17 17.89 30.88
C GLY A 120 1.68 16.48 31.16
N SER A 121 1.54 16.00 32.39
CA SER A 121 1.99 14.67 32.81
C SER A 121 1.21 13.50 32.21
N SER A 122 0.05 13.78 31.60
CA SER A 122 -0.77 12.76 30.90
C SER A 122 -0.51 12.73 29.39
N ALA A 123 0.34 13.63 28.87
CA ALA A 123 0.71 13.62 27.48
C ALA A 123 1.47 12.34 27.14
N GLY A 124 1.10 11.70 26.02
CA GLY A 124 1.85 10.57 25.50
C GLY A 124 3.25 10.99 25.02
N PRO A 125 4.12 10.01 24.73
CA PRO A 125 5.44 10.27 24.15
C PRO A 125 5.35 11.10 22.86
N ALA A 126 6.24 12.08 22.70
CA ALA A 126 6.19 13.04 21.58
C ALA A 126 6.31 12.41 20.18
N ASN A 127 6.85 11.19 20.07
CA ASN A 127 6.92 10.43 18.82
C ASN A 127 5.60 9.74 18.44
N ILE A 128 4.64 9.66 19.37
CA ILE A 128 3.33 9.01 19.17
C ILE A 128 2.18 10.02 19.34
N TRP A 129 2.36 11.03 20.18
CA TRP A 129 1.31 11.95 20.60
C TRP A 129 1.71 13.42 20.45
N ASP A 130 0.83 14.21 19.85
CA ASP A 130 0.91 15.67 19.79
C ASP A 130 -0.25 16.26 20.61
N PRO A 131 0.00 17.11 21.61
CA PRO A 131 -1.03 17.69 22.48
C PRO A 131 -2.17 18.43 21.76
N ASN A 132 -1.94 18.94 20.54
CA ASN A 132 -2.92 19.69 19.75
C ASN A 132 -3.59 18.84 18.67
N LYS A 133 -2.92 17.77 18.21
CA LYS A 133 -3.33 16.97 17.04
C LYS A 133 -3.69 15.52 17.38
N GLY A 134 -3.37 15.04 18.57
CA GLY A 134 -3.64 13.68 19.01
C GLY A 134 -2.58 12.68 18.56
N PHE A 135 -3.00 11.47 18.17
CA PHE A 135 -2.09 10.39 17.80
C PHE A 135 -1.50 10.61 16.41
N LEU A 136 -0.18 10.75 16.33
CA LEU A 136 0.56 10.87 15.08
C LEU A 136 0.43 9.59 14.25
N THR A 137 0.19 9.72 12.95
CA THR A 137 0.18 8.59 12.02
C THR A 137 1.56 7.94 12.01
N GLN A 138 1.65 6.69 12.49
CA GLN A 138 2.91 5.93 12.60
C GLN A 138 3.27 5.21 11.29
N SER A 139 2.27 4.87 10.46
CA SER A 139 2.49 4.20 9.19
C SER A 139 1.42 4.52 8.16
N THR A 140 1.84 4.65 6.92
CA THR A 140 0.95 4.78 5.75
C THR A 140 0.84 3.48 4.96
N ASP A 141 1.64 2.47 5.33
CA ASP A 141 1.62 1.13 4.73
C ASP A 141 0.55 0.26 5.38
N SER A 142 -0.30 -0.34 4.55
CA SER A 142 -1.41 -1.17 5.03
C SER A 142 -0.94 -2.31 5.92
N SER A 143 0.22 -2.91 5.63
CA SER A 143 0.83 -3.99 6.42
C SER A 143 1.16 -3.61 7.86
N SER A 144 1.21 -2.32 8.18
CA SER A 144 1.70 -1.79 9.46
C SER A 144 0.74 -0.79 10.08
N TYR A 145 -0.54 -0.83 9.68
CA TYR A 145 -1.63 -0.04 10.28
C TYR A 145 -1.95 -0.42 11.73
N ASP A 146 -1.43 -1.55 12.22
CA ASP A 146 -1.55 -1.96 13.62
C ASP A 146 -0.74 -1.10 14.60
N ARG A 147 0.13 -0.24 14.07
CA ARG A 147 0.85 0.82 14.80
C ARG A 147 0.06 2.13 14.92
N ASN A 148 -0.97 2.32 14.11
CA ASN A 148 -1.79 3.53 14.14
C ASN A 148 -2.89 3.41 15.18
N PHE A 149 -3.27 4.55 15.76
CA PHE A 149 -4.51 4.66 16.53
C PHE A 149 -5.75 4.52 15.62
N PRO A 150 -6.88 4.01 16.10
CA PRO A 150 -7.05 3.27 17.34
C PRO A 150 -6.74 1.78 17.18
N THR A 151 -6.34 1.14 18.28
CA THR A 151 -6.25 -0.34 18.39
C THR A 151 -7.47 -0.97 19.07
N THR A 152 -8.40 -0.15 19.56
CA THR A 152 -9.62 -0.58 20.25
C THR A 152 -10.81 0.27 19.84
N GLY A 153 -12.02 -0.27 19.89
CA GLY A 153 -13.23 0.47 19.52
C GLY A 153 -14.43 0.09 20.37
N ALA A 154 -15.51 0.86 20.23
CA ALA A 154 -16.84 0.55 20.73
C ALA A 154 -17.84 1.33 19.87
N ASP A 155 -19.11 0.93 19.91
CA ASP A 155 -20.17 1.60 19.17
C ASP A 155 -20.31 3.07 19.60
N GLY A 156 -20.34 3.98 18.63
CA GLY A 156 -20.45 5.43 18.84
C GLY A 156 -19.15 6.15 19.19
N LEU A 157 -18.04 5.43 19.41
CA LEU A 157 -16.74 6.09 19.56
C LEU A 157 -16.32 6.72 18.23
N HIS A 158 -15.72 7.91 18.35
CA HIS A 158 -15.28 8.69 17.23
C HIS A 158 -13.93 9.35 17.49
N PHE A 159 -13.28 9.72 16.40
CA PHE A 159 -12.07 10.51 16.39
C PHE A 159 -12.02 11.33 15.09
N ASP A 160 -11.29 12.44 15.12
CA ASP A 160 -11.19 13.34 13.98
C ASP A 160 -9.84 13.15 13.27
N LEU A 161 -9.84 13.09 11.94
CA LEU A 161 -8.62 13.02 11.13
C LEU A 161 -8.10 14.44 10.87
N GLU A 162 -6.84 14.66 11.21
CA GLU A 162 -6.14 15.91 10.88
C GLU A 162 -5.47 15.77 9.52
N MET A 163 -5.91 16.59 8.56
CA MET A 163 -5.35 16.58 7.21
C MET A 163 -3.92 17.16 7.19
N PRO A 164 -3.05 16.73 6.26
CA PRO A 164 -1.75 17.37 6.10
C PRO A 164 -1.91 18.82 5.64
N ALA A 165 -0.88 19.64 5.87
CA ALA A 165 -0.92 21.07 5.54
C ALA A 165 -1.27 21.29 4.05
N GLY A 166 -2.16 22.25 3.79
CA GLY A 166 -2.64 22.57 2.45
C GLY A 166 -3.68 21.61 1.87
N VAL A 167 -4.16 20.63 2.64
CA VAL A 167 -5.22 19.72 2.23
C VAL A 167 -6.52 20.05 2.98
N ASP A 168 -7.50 20.54 2.23
CA ASP A 168 -8.86 20.75 2.74
C ASP A 168 -9.59 19.41 2.87
N GLY A 169 -10.03 19.07 4.09
CA GLY A 169 -10.76 17.84 4.36
C GLY A 169 -12.19 17.83 3.81
N SER A 170 -12.80 19.00 3.63
CA SER A 170 -14.22 19.14 3.25
C SER A 170 -14.51 18.70 1.82
N ARG A 171 -13.48 18.65 0.95
CA ARG A 171 -13.61 18.27 -0.47
C ARG A 171 -13.69 16.76 -0.70
N PHE A 172 -13.40 15.94 0.31
CA PHE A 172 -13.32 14.49 0.15
C PHE A 172 -14.64 13.81 0.50
N THR A 173 -15.07 12.92 -0.39
CA THR A 173 -16.17 11.98 -0.16
C THR A 173 -15.62 10.62 0.25
N TRP A 174 -16.24 10.00 1.24
CA TRP A 174 -15.77 8.76 1.85
C TRP A 174 -16.80 7.65 1.71
N SER A 175 -16.35 6.43 1.46
CA SER A 175 -17.20 5.24 1.52
C SER A 175 -17.09 4.59 2.90
N PRO A 176 -18.21 4.14 3.50
CA PRO A 176 -18.17 3.33 4.71
C PRO A 176 -17.34 2.06 4.50
N VAL A 177 -16.61 1.65 5.53
CA VAL A 177 -15.82 0.41 5.52
C VAL A 177 -16.37 -0.52 6.59
N THR A 178 -16.93 -1.65 6.17
CA THR A 178 -17.45 -2.67 7.08
C THR A 178 -16.52 -3.87 7.12
N ARG A 179 -16.16 -4.31 8.32
CA ARG A 179 -15.40 -5.52 8.61
C ARG A 179 -16.08 -6.23 9.77
N ASP A 180 -16.62 -7.41 9.47
CA ASP A 180 -17.07 -8.36 10.49
C ASP A 180 -18.01 -7.73 11.56
N GLY A 181 -19.08 -7.11 11.08
CA GLY A 181 -20.08 -6.46 11.94
C GLY A 181 -19.70 -5.07 12.46
N ILE A 182 -18.45 -4.61 12.27
CA ILE A 182 -18.01 -3.25 12.61
C ILE A 182 -17.96 -2.39 11.34
N THR A 183 -18.58 -1.22 11.37
CA THR A 183 -18.56 -0.23 10.27
C THR A 183 -17.89 1.06 10.72
N ALA A 184 -16.88 1.50 9.98
CA ALA A 184 -16.31 2.84 10.11
C ALA A 184 -16.92 3.78 9.05
N THR A 185 -17.53 4.88 9.49
CA THR A 185 -18.05 5.94 8.63
C THR A 185 -17.23 7.20 8.80
N VAL A 186 -17.00 7.95 7.71
CA VAL A 186 -16.25 9.21 7.75
C VAL A 186 -17.12 10.34 7.19
N ASN A 187 -17.26 11.43 7.95
CA ASN A 187 -18.05 12.58 7.56
C ASN A 187 -17.29 13.89 7.83
N TRP A 188 -17.55 14.90 7.02
CA TRP A 188 -17.13 16.26 7.32
C TRP A 188 -18.11 16.93 8.29
N GLU A 189 -17.64 17.25 9.48
CA GLU A 189 -18.36 17.98 10.52
C GLU A 189 -18.11 19.49 10.32
N SER A 190 -19.02 20.15 9.60
CA SER A 190 -18.88 21.55 9.19
C SER A 190 -18.79 22.53 10.37
N ASN A 191 -19.52 22.25 11.45
CA ASN A 191 -19.52 23.03 12.69
C ASN A 191 -18.17 22.96 13.44
N LEU A 192 -17.43 21.86 13.29
CA LEU A 192 -16.13 21.66 13.94
C LEU A 192 -14.95 21.90 12.98
N ALA A 193 -15.24 22.01 11.67
CA ALA A 193 -14.27 21.96 10.59
C ALA A 193 -13.36 20.73 10.68
N ARG A 194 -13.95 19.54 10.88
CA ARG A 194 -13.23 18.27 11.11
C ARG A 194 -13.72 17.14 10.24
N THR A 195 -12.80 16.25 9.87
CA THR A 195 -13.14 14.98 9.21
C THR A 195 -13.30 13.91 10.27
N ARG A 196 -14.53 13.60 10.67
CA ARG A 196 -14.84 12.69 11.78
C ARG A 196 -15.01 11.26 11.31
N VAL A 197 -14.29 10.33 11.94
CA VAL A 197 -14.51 8.89 11.84
C VAL A 197 -15.38 8.45 13.02
N THR A 198 -16.45 7.71 12.75
CA THR A 198 -17.30 7.09 13.78
C THR A 198 -17.33 5.58 13.57
N LEU A 199 -17.17 4.83 14.65
CA LEU A 199 -17.24 3.37 14.67
C LEU A 199 -18.65 2.94 15.10
N HIS A 200 -19.23 2.03 14.33
CA HIS A 200 -20.53 1.41 14.59
C HIS A 200 -20.33 -0.10 14.68
N GLY A 201 -21.04 -0.78 15.56
CA GLY A 201 -20.91 -2.23 15.66
C GLY A 201 -21.72 -2.86 16.78
N PRO A 202 -21.37 -4.09 17.21
CA PRO A 202 -22.08 -4.78 18.26
C PRO A 202 -22.13 -3.95 19.55
N ARG A 203 -23.34 -3.81 20.11
CA ARG A 203 -23.60 -2.99 21.29
C ARG A 203 -24.72 -3.60 22.11
N SER A 204 -24.71 -3.32 23.42
CA SER A 204 -25.84 -3.68 24.27
C SER A 204 -27.03 -2.77 23.97
N ASN A 205 -28.21 -3.36 23.80
CA ASN A 205 -29.45 -2.60 23.79
C ASN A 205 -29.94 -2.34 25.23
N ARG A 206 -30.98 -1.50 25.37
CA ARG A 206 -31.55 -1.11 26.67
C ARG A 206 -32.01 -2.29 27.53
N ALA A 207 -32.51 -3.36 26.91
CA ALA A 207 -32.95 -4.56 27.63
C ALA A 207 -31.76 -5.35 28.17
N GLN A 208 -30.71 -5.53 27.36
CA GLN A 208 -29.47 -6.18 27.79
C GLN A 208 -28.79 -5.40 28.91
N MET A 209 -28.74 -4.06 28.87
CA MET A 209 -28.16 -3.25 29.96
C MET A 209 -28.88 -3.44 31.30
N ARG A 210 -30.20 -3.66 31.28
CA ARG A 210 -31.02 -3.81 32.49
C ARG A 210 -31.10 -5.24 33.03
N SER A 211 -30.57 -6.22 32.30
CA SER A 211 -30.63 -7.63 32.69
C SER A 211 -29.40 -8.04 33.51
N GLY A 212 -29.60 -8.78 34.60
CA GLY A 212 -28.49 -9.45 35.30
C GLY A 212 -27.81 -10.53 34.45
N ASN A 213 -28.54 -11.11 33.50
CA ASN A 213 -28.08 -12.16 32.57
C ASN A 213 -28.54 -11.81 31.14
N PRO A 214 -27.77 -11.01 30.38
CA PRO A 214 -28.16 -10.60 29.03
C PRO A 214 -28.04 -11.77 28.05
N SER A 215 -28.76 -11.68 26.93
CA SER A 215 -28.45 -12.52 25.77
C SER A 215 -27.04 -12.21 25.23
N PRO A 216 -26.34 -13.22 24.66
CA PRO A 216 -25.05 -13.01 24.00
C PRO A 216 -25.12 -11.94 22.91
N LEU A 217 -23.99 -11.28 22.66
CA LEU A 217 -23.79 -10.38 21.53
C LEU A 217 -22.96 -11.07 20.45
N ASP A 218 -23.18 -10.66 19.21
CA ASP A 218 -22.30 -11.05 18.10
C ASP A 218 -20.90 -10.50 18.38
N VAL A 219 -19.92 -11.42 18.41
CA VAL A 219 -18.53 -11.08 18.72
C VAL A 219 -17.77 -10.96 17.39
N PRO A 220 -17.23 -9.77 17.06
CA PRO A 220 -16.34 -9.63 15.92
C PRO A 220 -15.07 -10.48 16.14
N SER A 221 -14.72 -11.28 15.14
CA SER A 221 -13.41 -11.84 14.90
C SER A 221 -12.38 -10.72 14.70
N LEU A 222 -11.60 -10.44 15.73
CA LEU A 222 -10.50 -9.47 15.72
C LEU A 222 -9.15 -10.21 15.64
N PRO A 223 -8.09 -9.61 15.08
CA PRO A 223 -8.00 -8.21 14.64
C PRO A 223 -8.63 -7.92 13.27
N GLN A 224 -9.19 -6.72 13.09
CA GLN A 224 -9.74 -6.25 11.80
C GLN A 224 -9.02 -5.00 11.32
N ARG A 225 -8.58 -5.02 10.05
CA ARG A 225 -7.90 -3.90 9.39
C ARG A 225 -8.90 -3.02 8.64
N PHE A 226 -8.83 -1.72 8.92
CA PHE A 226 -9.60 -0.69 8.24
C PHE A 226 -8.66 0.21 7.42
N GLU A 227 -9.08 0.53 6.21
CA GLU A 227 -8.43 1.53 5.36
C GLU A 227 -9.51 2.47 4.84
N LEU A 228 -9.53 3.69 5.38
CA LEU A 228 -10.44 4.76 5.00
C LEU A 228 -9.82 5.50 3.80
N VAL A 229 -10.60 5.67 2.73
CA VAL A 229 -10.16 6.37 1.52
C VAL A 229 -11.18 7.45 1.16
N GLY A 230 -10.76 8.71 1.28
CA GLY A 230 -11.51 9.88 0.84
C GLY A 230 -11.07 10.28 -0.58
N ARG A 231 -12.02 10.62 -1.44
CA ARG A 231 -11.77 11.00 -2.85
C ARG A 231 -12.42 12.33 -3.18
N ASP A 232 -11.74 13.18 -3.96
CA ASP A 232 -12.33 14.40 -4.51
C ASP A 232 -12.54 14.32 -6.03
N SER A 233 -13.24 15.30 -6.58
CA SER A 233 -13.55 15.37 -8.02
C SER A 233 -12.32 15.58 -8.92
N ARG A 234 -11.17 15.96 -8.35
CA ARG A 234 -9.90 16.15 -9.07
C ARG A 234 -9.05 14.87 -9.07
N GLY A 235 -9.58 13.78 -8.53
CA GLY A 235 -8.89 12.50 -8.40
C GLY A 235 -7.91 12.44 -7.22
N ASN A 236 -7.88 13.46 -6.35
CA ASN A 236 -7.06 13.41 -5.16
C ASN A 236 -7.63 12.36 -4.20
N GLU A 237 -6.73 11.67 -3.51
CA GLU A 237 -7.09 10.71 -2.47
C GLU A 237 -6.47 11.13 -1.15
N VAL A 238 -7.19 10.94 -0.05
CA VAL A 238 -6.63 10.95 1.31
C VAL A 238 -6.93 9.63 1.98
N ARG A 239 -5.93 9.09 2.69
CA ARG A 239 -6.02 7.77 3.32
C ARG A 239 -5.70 7.82 4.80
N TYR A 240 -6.38 6.98 5.56
CA TYR A 240 -6.02 6.66 6.93
C TYR A 240 -6.37 5.21 7.22
N GLY A 241 -5.49 4.48 7.89
CA GLY A 241 -5.74 3.09 8.21
C GLY A 241 -5.28 2.71 9.61
N PHE A 242 -5.99 1.77 10.20
CA PHE A 242 -5.80 1.31 11.57
C PHE A 242 -6.24 -0.15 11.70
N VAL A 243 -5.90 -0.79 12.82
CA VAL A 243 -6.32 -2.17 13.11
C VAL A 243 -6.97 -2.23 14.48
N LEU A 244 -8.25 -2.58 14.53
CA LEU A 244 -8.92 -2.89 15.79
C LEU A 244 -8.52 -4.28 16.26
N LYS A 245 -8.01 -4.35 17.49
CA LYS A 245 -7.58 -5.57 18.19
C LYS A 245 -8.56 -5.96 19.29
N GLN A 246 -9.31 -5.00 19.82
CA GLN A 246 -10.34 -5.22 20.84
C GLN A 246 -11.59 -4.39 20.54
N TRP A 247 -12.75 -4.92 20.91
CA TRP A 247 -14.04 -4.24 20.83
C TRP A 247 -14.71 -4.27 22.20
N PHE A 248 -15.05 -3.08 22.70
CA PHE A 248 -15.69 -2.91 23.99
C PHE A 248 -17.19 -2.71 23.81
N VAL A 249 -17.95 -3.24 24.77
CA VAL A 249 -19.38 -3.03 24.86
C VAL A 249 -19.69 -2.43 26.22
N ASN A 250 -20.32 -1.25 26.22
CA ASN A 250 -20.83 -0.63 27.43
C ASN A 250 -22.17 -1.30 27.84
N ARG A 251 -22.33 -1.61 29.13
CA ARG A 251 -23.56 -2.18 29.72
C ARG A 251 -24.31 -1.25 30.68
N GLY A 252 -23.92 0.02 30.78
CA GLY A 252 -24.48 1.00 31.70
C GLY A 252 -23.60 1.16 32.92
#